data_AF-F0VZF4-F1
#
_entry.id   AF-F0VZF4-F1
#
_cell.length_a   1.000
_cell.length_b   1.000
_cell.length_c   1.000
_cell.angle_alpha   90.00
_cell.angle_beta   90.00
_cell.angle_gamma   90.00
#
_symmetry.space_group_name_H-M   'P 1'
#
loop_
_entity.id
_entity.type
_entity.pdbx_description
1 polymer ?
#
loop_
_entity_poly.entity_id
_entity_poly.type
_entity_poly.pdbx_seq_one_letter_code
_entity_poly.pdbx_strand_id
1 'polypeptide(L)'
;MVRTSRPSSFRTYTAGFGYMNSILSAAAKNGVAVPCVNMNATQFILSYPRGAYTSARTVQRYKIFDYDHHIRRLAKSTAGMQLERAPLDFESKLEPFLREQVPKTLRAAMQEFQKIFQDSLSPSQEYKLTILICTSATTTPEFPLDVVCHVGLLPSLDKKFVKLRIVGKPRVNGDLKDSQWIRERQAIYEALSDDVEEILLMDPKTLKIYEGSQTNFYAIQDDKIHTADEGILNGTVRSLILEECQKHSIPFVLEAPCLTSIASWDACFISSTSRLVLGVNSIEYPQMMSDTEEVKWLPADFDANFHLLDRIRELVQTQFASKSTPIFASTDFAPL
;
A
#
# COMPACT_ATOMS: atom_id res chain seq x y z
N MET A 1 32.31 -29.29 8.98
CA MET A 1 32.42 -27.88 9.40
C MET A 1 31.08 -27.21 9.11
N VAL A 2 30.21 -27.13 10.12
CA VAL A 2 28.84 -26.61 9.99
C VAL A 2 28.93 -25.08 9.92
N ARG A 3 28.57 -24.48 8.79
CA ARG A 3 28.38 -23.03 8.67
C ARG A 3 26.95 -22.70 9.09
N THR A 4 26.82 -22.05 10.22
CA THR A 4 25.57 -21.52 10.76
C THR A 4 25.13 -20.30 9.93
N SER A 5 23.94 -20.39 9.34
CA SER A 5 23.26 -19.30 8.64
C SER A 5 22.76 -18.27 9.66
N ARG A 6 23.15 -17.00 9.49
CA ARG A 6 22.56 -15.87 10.22
C ARG A 6 21.15 -15.59 9.65
N PRO A 7 20.14 -15.29 10.49
CA PRO A 7 18.85 -14.82 10.02
C PRO A 7 18.98 -13.38 9.47
N SER A 8 18.51 -13.15 8.25
CA SER A 8 18.48 -11.83 7.61
C SER A 8 17.29 -11.01 8.11
N SER A 9 17.60 -9.79 8.55
CA SER A 9 16.68 -8.79 9.11
C SER A 9 15.71 -8.22 8.08
N PHE A 10 14.41 -8.24 8.37
CA PHE A 10 13.42 -7.37 7.74
C PHE A 10 13.80 -5.90 8.01
N ARG A 11 14.07 -5.12 6.96
CA ARG A 11 14.56 -3.74 7.13
C ARG A 11 13.45 -2.74 7.51
N THR A 12 13.77 -2.07 8.60
CA THR A 12 13.39 -0.73 8.99
C THR A 12 14.01 0.32 8.05
N TYR A 13 13.29 1.41 7.78
CA TYR A 13 13.87 2.60 7.17
C TYR A 13 14.62 3.40 8.22
N THR A 14 15.93 3.64 8.06
CA THR A 14 16.65 4.75 8.70
C THR A 14 18.04 4.93 8.10
N ALA A 15 18.40 6.18 7.80
CA ALA A 15 19.76 6.63 7.62
C ALA A 15 20.48 6.76 8.98
N GLY A 16 21.81 6.55 8.99
CA GLY A 16 22.71 6.99 10.06
C GLY A 16 22.93 6.01 11.22
N PHE A 17 24.19 5.82 11.59
CA PHE A 17 24.71 4.89 12.60
C PHE A 17 24.04 4.98 13.99
N GLY A 18 23.77 3.83 14.61
CA GLY A 18 24.13 3.63 16.03
C GLY A 18 23.06 3.60 17.12
N TYR A 19 21.83 3.11 16.89
CA TYR A 19 20.95 2.53 17.94
C TYR A 19 20.08 1.45 17.27
N MET A 20 19.71 0.37 17.97
CA MET A 20 18.68 -0.53 17.47
C MET A 20 17.39 0.30 17.31
N ASN A 21 17.09 0.75 16.09
CA ASN A 21 15.92 1.57 15.83
C ASN A 21 14.66 0.75 16.10
N SER A 22 14.05 1.01 17.24
CA SER A 22 12.76 0.42 17.61
C SER A 22 11.72 0.85 16.59
N ILE A 23 10.85 -0.08 16.18
CA ILE A 23 9.74 0.25 15.31
C ILE A 23 8.62 0.77 16.19
N LEU A 24 8.39 2.09 16.13
CA LEU A 24 7.30 2.75 16.84
C LEU A 24 5.99 2.30 16.23
N SER A 25 5.27 1.45 16.97
CA SER A 25 4.01 0.86 16.54
C SER A 25 3.16 0.44 17.73
N ALA A 26 1.85 0.38 17.51
CA ALA A 26 0.88 -0.18 18.43
C ALA A 26 -0.19 -0.96 17.63
N ALA A 27 -0.90 -1.85 18.29
CA ALA A 27 -1.93 -2.64 17.66
C ALA A 27 -3.15 -2.84 18.56
N ALA A 28 -4.27 -3.18 17.94
CA ALA A 28 -5.49 -3.57 18.62
C ALA A 28 -6.21 -4.68 17.86
N LYS A 29 -7.02 -5.43 18.59
CA LYS A 29 -7.90 -6.49 18.09
C LYS A 29 -9.28 -6.28 18.66
N ASN A 30 -10.30 -6.22 17.80
CA ASN A 30 -11.72 -6.14 18.18
C ASN A 30 -11.99 -5.06 19.25
N GLY A 31 -11.45 -3.85 19.05
CA GLY A 31 -11.62 -2.73 19.98
C GLY A 31 -10.71 -2.73 21.21
N VAL A 32 -9.79 -3.69 21.37
CA VAL A 32 -8.93 -3.80 22.55
C VAL A 32 -7.45 -3.73 22.14
N ALA A 33 -6.65 -2.90 22.79
CA ALA A 33 -5.21 -2.84 22.56
C ALA A 33 -4.55 -4.20 22.84
N VAL A 34 -3.59 -4.59 21.99
CA VAL A 34 -2.84 -5.84 22.14
C VAL A 34 -1.33 -5.57 22.10
N PRO A 35 -0.50 -6.43 22.73
CA PRO A 35 0.95 -6.28 22.68
C PRO A 35 1.47 -6.21 21.25
N CYS A 36 2.22 -5.15 20.94
CA CYS A 36 2.86 -4.93 19.66
C CYS A 36 4.23 -4.29 19.90
N VAL A 37 5.28 -5.10 19.80
CA VAL A 37 6.66 -4.63 20.05
C VAL A 37 7.48 -4.87 18.80
N ASN A 38 8.06 -3.80 18.26
CA ASN A 38 8.99 -3.83 17.13
C ASN A 38 8.44 -4.54 15.87
N MET A 39 7.16 -4.34 15.53
CA MET A 39 6.57 -4.91 14.31
C MET A 39 6.22 -3.83 13.29
N ASN A 40 6.76 -3.93 12.09
CA ASN A 40 6.27 -3.16 10.96
C ASN A 40 4.94 -3.74 10.45
N ALA A 41 4.26 -3.00 9.56
CA ALA A 41 2.95 -3.40 9.03
C ALA A 41 2.97 -4.78 8.33
N THR A 42 4.06 -5.12 7.64
CA THR A 42 4.19 -6.41 6.94
C THR A 42 4.32 -7.56 7.94
N GLN A 43 5.19 -7.41 8.94
CA GLN A 43 5.35 -8.38 10.03
C GLN A 43 4.05 -8.56 10.81
N PHE A 44 3.33 -7.46 11.08
CA PHE A 44 2.03 -7.49 11.70
C PHE A 44 1.03 -8.30 10.87
N ILE A 45 0.91 -8.07 9.55
CA ILE A 45 -0.01 -8.86 8.72
C ILE A 45 0.37 -10.35 8.72
N LEU A 46 1.67 -10.66 8.69
CA LEU A 46 2.16 -12.04 8.66
C LEU A 46 1.93 -12.82 9.96
N SER A 47 1.78 -12.13 11.10
CA SER A 47 1.50 -12.74 12.41
C SER A 47 0.05 -13.18 12.59
N TYR A 48 -0.83 -12.83 11.66
CA TYR A 48 -2.23 -13.25 11.63
C TYR A 48 -2.52 -14.22 10.48
N PRO A 49 -3.65 -14.96 10.54
CA PRO A 49 -4.13 -15.76 9.41
C PRO A 49 -4.34 -14.91 8.14
N ARG A 50 -4.35 -15.60 6.98
CA ARG A 50 -4.70 -14.97 5.69
C ARG A 50 -6.04 -14.24 5.81
N GLY A 51 -6.12 -13.05 5.24
CA GLY A 51 -7.29 -12.21 5.36
C GLY A 51 -7.26 -11.00 4.43
N ALA A 52 -8.40 -10.36 4.28
CA ALA A 52 -8.51 -9.11 3.53
C ALA A 52 -7.90 -7.98 4.35
N TYR A 53 -7.05 -7.16 3.74
CA TYR A 53 -6.42 -6.05 4.45
C TYR A 53 -6.52 -4.75 3.68
N THR A 54 -6.26 -3.64 4.36
CA THR A 54 -6.07 -2.34 3.76
C THR A 54 -4.98 -1.58 4.48
N SER A 55 -4.26 -0.74 3.73
CA SER A 55 -3.39 0.29 4.30
C SER A 55 -4.01 1.64 4.03
N ALA A 56 -4.14 2.43 5.08
CA ALA A 56 -4.62 3.79 5.06
C ALA A 56 -3.56 4.73 5.68
N ARG A 57 -3.79 6.03 5.59
CA ARG A 57 -2.97 7.02 6.26
C ARG A 57 -3.82 8.07 6.93
N THR A 58 -3.26 8.70 7.96
CA THR A 58 -3.89 9.87 8.54
C THR A 58 -3.62 11.13 7.72
N VAL A 59 -4.52 12.10 7.93
CA VAL A 59 -4.44 13.48 7.45
C VAL A 59 -4.79 14.38 8.62
N GLN A 60 -3.94 15.35 8.90
CA GLN A 60 -4.03 16.18 10.10
C GLN A 60 -4.08 15.32 11.37
N ARG A 61 -3.47 14.11 11.37
CA ARG A 61 -3.44 13.13 12.48
C ARG A 61 -4.77 12.45 12.83
N TYR A 62 -5.90 13.16 12.77
CA TYR A 62 -7.19 12.66 13.26
C TYR A 62 -8.16 12.20 12.16
N LYS A 63 -7.90 12.55 10.90
CA LYS A 63 -8.71 12.10 9.75
C LYS A 63 -8.03 10.95 9.02
N ILE A 64 -8.81 10.16 8.29
CA ILE A 64 -8.32 9.13 7.37
C ILE A 64 -8.75 9.51 5.96
N PHE A 65 -7.79 9.53 5.04
CA PHE A 65 -8.07 9.77 3.62
C PHE A 65 -8.93 8.65 3.03
N ASP A 66 -10.04 9.02 2.39
CA ASP A 66 -10.94 8.12 1.67
C ASP A 66 -11.36 6.87 2.48
N TYR A 67 -11.78 7.11 3.72
CA TYR A 67 -12.15 6.05 4.67
C TYR A 67 -13.25 5.13 4.14
N ASP A 68 -14.26 5.68 3.46
CA ASP A 68 -15.37 4.89 2.93
C ASP A 68 -14.93 3.90 1.84
N HIS A 69 -13.97 4.27 0.99
CA HIS A 69 -13.38 3.32 0.04
C HIS A 69 -12.61 2.21 0.74
N HIS A 70 -11.88 2.53 1.82
CA HIS A 70 -11.17 1.52 2.61
C HIS A 70 -12.13 0.48 3.21
N ILE A 71 -13.27 0.90 3.77
CA ILE A 71 -14.26 -0.01 4.35
C ILE A 71 -14.96 -0.87 3.29
N ARG A 72 -15.43 -0.25 2.20
CA ARG A 72 -16.01 -1.01 1.07
C ARG A 72 -15.02 -2.04 0.51
N ARG A 73 -13.74 -1.67 0.37
CA ARG A 73 -12.70 -2.59 -0.09
C ARG A 73 -12.49 -3.75 0.86
N LEU A 74 -12.49 -3.51 2.18
CA LEU A 74 -12.38 -4.58 3.18
C LEU A 74 -13.58 -5.53 3.08
N ALA A 75 -14.80 -5.01 2.95
CA ALA A 75 -16.00 -5.82 2.79
C ALA A 75 -15.94 -6.68 1.51
N LYS A 76 -15.72 -6.05 0.34
CA LYS A 76 -15.55 -6.72 -0.96
C LYS A 76 -14.47 -7.79 -0.92
N SER A 77 -13.29 -7.46 -0.37
CA SER A 77 -12.16 -8.40 -0.32
C SER A 77 -12.45 -9.58 0.61
N THR A 78 -13.04 -9.33 1.79
CA THR A 78 -13.38 -10.41 2.73
C THR A 78 -14.45 -11.33 2.15
N ALA A 79 -15.51 -10.77 1.56
CA ALA A 79 -16.58 -11.55 0.92
C ALA A 79 -16.05 -12.34 -0.28
N GLY A 80 -15.26 -11.71 -1.15
CA GLY A 80 -14.64 -12.36 -2.30
C GLY A 80 -13.66 -13.48 -1.93
N MET A 81 -12.98 -13.37 -0.78
CA MET A 81 -12.13 -14.44 -0.26
C MET A 81 -12.92 -15.60 0.38
N GLN A 82 -14.22 -15.41 0.64
CA GLN A 82 -15.11 -16.38 1.27
C GLN A 82 -16.23 -16.89 0.34
N LEU A 83 -16.15 -16.62 -0.97
CA LEU A 83 -17.18 -16.91 -1.98
C LEU A 83 -17.74 -18.34 -1.95
N GLU A 84 -16.95 -19.34 -1.56
CA GLU A 84 -17.41 -20.74 -1.48
C GLU A 84 -18.23 -21.06 -0.21
N ARG A 85 -18.22 -20.18 0.80
CA ARG A 85 -18.77 -20.45 2.14
C ARG A 85 -19.72 -19.38 2.67
N ALA A 86 -19.79 -18.23 2.01
CA ALA A 86 -20.55 -17.08 2.47
C ALA A 86 -22.00 -17.08 1.94
N PRO A 87 -23.01 -16.78 2.78
CA PRO A 87 -24.37 -16.49 2.32
C PRO A 87 -24.43 -15.32 1.32
N LEU A 88 -25.47 -15.27 0.48
CA LEU A 88 -25.65 -14.22 -0.54
C LEU A 88 -25.71 -12.79 0.02
N ASP A 89 -26.16 -12.62 1.27
CA ASP A 89 -26.26 -11.32 1.95
C ASP A 89 -25.03 -10.98 2.79
N PHE A 90 -23.99 -11.82 2.78
CA PHE A 90 -22.82 -11.70 3.64
C PHE A 90 -22.10 -10.36 3.48
N GLU A 91 -21.81 -9.93 2.25
CA GLU A 91 -21.14 -8.65 2.00
C GLU A 91 -21.98 -7.47 2.51
N SER A 92 -23.30 -7.50 2.26
CA SER A 92 -24.22 -6.43 2.65
C SER A 92 -24.35 -6.26 4.18
N LYS A 93 -24.17 -7.34 4.94
CA LYS A 93 -24.11 -7.31 6.41
C LYS A 93 -22.72 -7.01 6.95
N LEU A 94 -21.68 -7.42 6.22
CA LEU A 94 -20.29 -7.22 6.61
C LEU A 94 -19.89 -5.75 6.57
N GLU A 95 -20.30 -4.99 5.55
CA GLU A 95 -19.93 -3.58 5.47
C GLU A 95 -20.42 -2.76 6.70
N PRO A 96 -21.71 -2.83 7.12
CA PRO A 96 -22.17 -2.19 8.36
C PRO A 96 -21.38 -2.62 9.60
N PHE A 97 -21.11 -3.93 9.74
CA PHE A 97 -20.28 -4.45 10.84
C PHE A 97 -18.88 -3.81 10.86
N LEU A 98 -18.22 -3.73 9.69
CA LEU A 98 -16.90 -3.12 9.58
C LEU A 98 -16.93 -1.61 9.86
N ARG A 99 -17.98 -0.91 9.43
CA ARG A 99 -18.19 0.52 9.76
C ARG A 99 -18.28 0.77 11.25
N GLU A 100 -18.80 -0.20 12.02
CA GLU A 100 -18.87 -0.11 13.48
C GLU A 100 -17.54 -0.52 14.15
N GLN A 101 -16.95 -1.64 13.75
CA GLN A 101 -15.84 -2.27 14.48
C GLN A 101 -14.47 -1.70 14.13
N VAL A 102 -14.26 -1.27 12.87
CA VAL A 102 -12.96 -0.72 12.44
C VAL A 102 -12.61 0.56 13.19
N PRO A 103 -13.49 1.58 13.35
CA PRO A 103 -13.18 2.76 14.14
C PRO A 103 -12.86 2.44 15.59
N LYS A 104 -13.61 1.53 16.24
CA LYS A 104 -13.37 1.10 17.63
C LYS A 104 -11.96 0.53 17.77
N THR A 105 -11.58 -0.36 16.86
CA THR A 105 -10.27 -1.03 16.88
C THR A 105 -9.12 -0.07 16.53
N LEU A 106 -9.30 0.81 15.54
CA LEU A 106 -8.31 1.84 15.22
C LEU A 106 -8.07 2.79 16.40
N ARG A 107 -9.14 3.25 17.07
CA ARG A 107 -9.02 4.14 18.24
C ARG A 107 -8.26 3.48 19.37
N ALA A 108 -8.55 2.23 19.68
CA ALA A 108 -7.80 1.48 20.70
C ALA A 108 -6.30 1.39 20.36
N ALA A 109 -5.95 1.10 19.10
CA ALA A 109 -4.54 1.05 18.67
C ALA A 109 -3.88 2.43 18.73
N MET A 110 -4.59 3.49 18.32
CA MET A 110 -4.06 4.86 18.34
C MET A 110 -3.89 5.39 19.76
N GLN A 111 -4.83 5.13 20.66
CA GLN A 111 -4.73 5.52 22.07
C GLN A 111 -3.52 4.87 22.74
N GLU A 112 -3.30 3.57 22.51
CA GLU A 112 -2.11 2.90 23.01
C GLU A 112 -0.83 3.47 22.38
N PHE A 113 -0.85 3.80 21.09
CA PHE A 113 0.27 4.46 20.43
C PHE A 113 0.61 5.82 21.08
N GLN A 114 -0.39 6.69 21.29
CA GLN A 114 -0.17 8.01 21.90
C GLN A 114 0.34 7.88 23.33
N LYS A 115 -0.26 7.00 24.13
CA LYS A 115 0.17 6.73 25.51
C LYS A 115 1.65 6.36 25.61
N ILE A 116 2.20 5.65 24.62
CA ILE A 116 3.60 5.21 24.64
C ILE A 116 4.55 6.26 24.02
N PHE A 117 4.12 6.97 22.96
CA PHE A 117 5.06 7.71 22.10
C PHE A 117 4.77 9.21 21.91
N GLN A 118 3.63 9.75 22.37
CA GLN A 118 3.18 11.10 21.98
C GLN A 118 4.21 12.20 22.24
N ASP A 119 4.94 12.15 23.36
CA ASP A 119 5.85 13.21 23.81
C ASP A 119 7.15 13.24 22.98
N SER A 120 7.38 12.22 22.15
CA SER A 120 8.58 12.07 21.33
C SER A 120 8.37 12.40 19.85
N LEU A 121 7.18 12.89 19.47
CA LEU A 121 6.78 13.02 18.07
C LEU A 121 6.53 14.47 17.66
N SER A 122 6.81 14.76 16.39
CA SER A 122 6.47 16.05 15.79
C SER A 122 4.95 16.29 15.84
N PRO A 123 4.49 17.53 16.08
CA PRO A 123 3.07 17.89 15.96
C PRO A 123 2.46 17.63 14.58
N SER A 124 3.29 17.52 13.53
CA SER A 124 2.89 17.21 12.15
C SER A 124 2.99 15.73 11.78
N GLN A 125 3.34 14.85 12.72
CA GLN A 125 3.56 13.42 12.45
C GLN A 125 2.27 12.73 12.01
N GLU A 126 2.26 12.19 10.79
CA GLU A 126 1.17 11.35 10.28
C GLU A 126 1.44 9.85 10.53
N TYR A 127 0.39 9.05 10.48
CA TYR A 127 0.45 7.63 10.80
C TYR A 127 0.04 6.77 9.61
N LYS A 128 0.76 5.66 9.43
CA LYS A 128 0.35 4.56 8.56
C LYS A 128 -0.56 3.66 9.37
N LEU A 129 -1.75 3.42 8.84
CA LEU A 129 -2.76 2.55 9.44
C LEU A 129 -2.85 1.29 8.62
N THR A 130 -2.84 0.13 9.27
CA THR A 130 -3.07 -1.16 8.62
C THR A 130 -4.24 -1.82 9.30
N ILE A 131 -5.24 -2.23 8.53
CA ILE A 131 -6.43 -2.93 9.02
C ILE A 131 -6.49 -4.26 8.30
N LEU A 132 -6.65 -5.36 9.04
CA LEU A 132 -6.76 -6.71 8.52
C LEU A 132 -8.02 -7.37 9.11
N ILE A 133 -8.77 -8.04 8.24
CA ILE A 133 -9.94 -8.85 8.55
C ILE A 133 -9.56 -10.29 8.30
N CYS A 134 -9.50 -11.10 9.36
CA CYS A 134 -9.10 -12.50 9.29
C CYS A 134 -10.05 -13.37 10.10
N THR A 135 -10.03 -14.68 9.87
CA THR A 135 -10.88 -15.62 10.60
C THR A 135 -10.53 -15.62 12.08
N SER A 136 -11.55 -15.49 12.94
CA SER A 136 -11.38 -15.57 14.38
C SER A 136 -11.06 -17.00 14.81
N ALA A 137 -10.13 -17.13 15.76
CA ALA A 137 -9.84 -18.41 16.41
C ALA A 137 -10.95 -18.82 17.40
N THR A 138 -11.79 -17.87 17.81
CA THR A 138 -12.91 -18.08 18.75
C THR A 138 -14.23 -18.06 18.00
N THR A 139 -15.02 -19.13 18.14
CA THR A 139 -16.34 -19.26 17.53
C THR A 139 -17.37 -18.37 18.23
N THR A 140 -17.66 -17.20 17.67
CA THR A 140 -18.90 -16.45 17.97
C THR A 140 -19.91 -16.62 16.83
N PRO A 141 -21.23 -16.49 17.09
CA PRO A 141 -22.24 -17.03 16.17
C PRO A 141 -22.58 -16.16 14.95
N GLU A 142 -22.27 -14.85 14.97
CA GLU A 142 -22.74 -13.93 13.92
C GLU A 142 -21.68 -13.63 12.84
N PHE A 143 -20.44 -13.34 13.24
CA PHE A 143 -19.28 -13.24 12.32
C PHE A 143 -18.04 -13.84 12.99
N PRO A 144 -17.49 -14.95 12.47
CA PRO A 144 -16.25 -15.53 12.99
C PRO A 144 -15.04 -14.78 12.44
N LEU A 145 -15.01 -13.45 12.60
CA LEU A 145 -14.00 -12.56 12.05
C LEU A 145 -13.36 -11.72 13.14
N ASP A 146 -12.04 -11.61 13.09
CA ASP A 146 -11.28 -10.64 13.87
C ASP A 146 -10.97 -9.40 13.01
N VAL A 147 -11.22 -8.24 13.59
CA VAL A 147 -10.74 -6.94 13.09
C VAL A 147 -9.46 -6.62 13.84
N VAL A 148 -8.33 -6.56 13.14
CA VAL A 148 -7.03 -6.24 13.75
C VAL A 148 -6.44 -5.02 13.08
N CYS A 149 -5.98 -4.08 13.89
CA CYS A 149 -5.44 -2.80 13.44
C CYS A 149 -4.02 -2.61 13.95
N HIS A 150 -3.18 -2.01 13.12
CA HIS A 150 -1.83 -1.60 13.44
C HIS A 150 -1.65 -0.12 13.08
N VAL A 151 -1.03 0.61 13.99
CA VAL A 151 -0.65 2.02 13.84
C VAL A 151 0.87 2.07 13.89
N GLY A 152 1.47 2.68 12.88
CA GLY A 152 2.89 3.01 12.86
C GLY A 152 3.14 4.40 12.29
N LEU A 153 4.37 4.88 12.37
CA LEU A 153 4.73 6.14 11.74
C LEU A 153 4.57 6.08 10.22
N LEU A 154 4.01 7.14 9.63
CA LEU A 154 4.10 7.34 8.19
C LEU A 154 5.46 7.97 7.87
N PRO A 155 6.30 7.33 7.03
CA PRO A 155 7.56 7.92 6.60
C PRO A 155 7.34 9.23 5.82
N SER A 156 8.30 10.15 5.88
CA SER A 156 8.29 11.33 5.03
C SER A 156 8.47 10.94 3.55
N LEU A 157 7.95 11.79 2.66
CA LEU A 157 7.99 11.56 1.21
C LEU A 157 9.23 12.19 0.55
N ASP A 158 10.33 12.37 1.28
CA ASP A 158 11.50 13.15 0.84
C ASP A 158 12.33 12.48 -0.28
N LYS A 159 11.86 11.34 -0.79
CA LYS A 159 12.52 10.60 -1.87
C LYS A 159 12.26 11.27 -3.21
N LYS A 160 13.27 11.98 -3.70
CA LYS A 160 13.28 12.56 -5.05
C LYS A 160 13.63 11.56 -6.15
N PHE A 161 14.28 10.45 -5.77
CA PHE A 161 14.79 9.45 -6.70
C PHE A 161 14.28 8.07 -6.35
N VAL A 162 13.55 7.46 -7.29
CA VAL A 162 12.92 6.15 -7.10
C VAL A 162 13.23 5.25 -8.28
N LYS A 163 13.77 4.07 -7.96
CA LYS A 163 14.03 2.99 -8.91
C LYS A 163 12.98 1.90 -8.73
N LEU A 164 12.45 1.41 -9.85
CA LEU A 164 11.56 0.24 -9.89
C LEU A 164 12.24 -0.93 -10.60
N ARG A 165 11.75 -2.14 -10.35
CA ARG A 165 12.20 -3.35 -11.07
C ARG A 165 11.04 -4.20 -11.57
N ILE A 166 11.05 -4.56 -12.85
CA ILE A 166 10.07 -5.48 -13.45
C ILE A 166 10.48 -6.92 -13.16
N VAL A 167 9.79 -7.57 -12.22
CA VAL A 167 10.12 -8.96 -11.81
C VAL A 167 8.92 -9.77 -11.35
N GLY A 168 7.78 -9.12 -11.10
CA GLY A 168 6.56 -9.81 -10.66
C GLY A 168 5.63 -10.19 -11.80
N LYS A 169 4.80 -11.21 -11.57
CA LYS A 169 3.68 -11.57 -12.43
C LYS A 169 2.40 -10.82 -12.01
N PRO A 170 1.44 -10.61 -12.94
CA PRO A 170 0.14 -10.03 -12.61
C PRO A 170 -0.58 -10.82 -11.53
N ARG A 171 -1.51 -10.17 -10.82
CA ARG A 171 -2.34 -10.84 -9.81
C ARG A 171 -3.31 -11.81 -10.47
N VAL A 172 -3.60 -12.91 -9.79
CA VAL A 172 -4.68 -13.83 -10.21
C VAL A 172 -6.05 -13.21 -9.97
N ASN A 173 -6.22 -12.49 -8.85
CA ASN A 173 -7.42 -11.74 -8.54
C ASN A 173 -7.05 -10.31 -8.12
N GLY A 174 -6.99 -9.40 -9.11
CA GLY A 174 -6.52 -8.03 -8.91
C GLY A 174 -7.41 -7.19 -8.01
N ASP A 175 -8.70 -7.50 -7.99
CA ASP A 175 -9.72 -6.74 -7.28
C ASP A 175 -9.70 -6.90 -5.76
N LEU A 176 -9.15 -8.01 -5.27
CA LEU A 176 -9.18 -8.33 -3.84
C LEU A 176 -7.83 -8.01 -3.19
N LYS A 177 -7.86 -7.26 -2.09
CA LYS A 177 -6.66 -6.92 -1.33
C LYS A 177 -6.36 -7.99 -0.28
N ASP A 178 -5.95 -9.15 -0.75
CA ASP A 178 -5.64 -10.36 0.03
C ASP A 178 -4.23 -10.31 0.65
N SER A 179 -4.06 -10.64 1.93
CA SER A 179 -2.74 -10.67 2.57
C SER A 179 -1.81 -11.78 2.07
N GLN A 180 -2.31 -12.77 1.32
CA GLN A 180 -1.49 -13.87 0.78
C GLN A 180 -0.34 -13.39 -0.10
N TRP A 181 -0.50 -12.26 -0.81
CA TRP A 181 0.56 -11.76 -1.69
C TRP A 181 1.88 -11.53 -0.96
N ILE A 182 1.84 -11.18 0.33
CA ILE A 182 3.04 -10.93 1.13
C ILE A 182 3.90 -12.18 1.16
N ARG A 183 3.26 -13.35 1.34
CA ARG A 183 3.94 -14.66 1.35
C ARG A 183 4.41 -15.04 -0.05
N GLU A 184 3.57 -14.85 -1.06
CA GLU A 184 3.89 -15.18 -2.47
C GLU A 184 5.08 -14.39 -3.03
N ARG A 185 5.24 -13.14 -2.57
CA ARG A 185 6.26 -12.21 -3.08
C ARG A 185 7.44 -12.02 -2.12
N GLN A 186 7.47 -12.72 -0.99
CA GLN A 186 8.53 -12.60 0.01
C GLN A 186 9.91 -12.83 -0.59
N ALA A 187 10.09 -13.95 -1.31
CA ALA A 187 11.37 -14.29 -1.94
C ALA A 187 11.84 -13.24 -2.98
N ILE A 188 10.89 -12.57 -3.65
CA ILE A 188 11.23 -11.48 -4.58
C ILE A 188 11.82 -10.31 -3.79
N TYR A 189 11.13 -9.85 -2.74
CA TYR A 189 11.61 -8.73 -1.93
C TYR A 189 12.91 -9.04 -1.19
N GLU A 190 13.13 -10.29 -0.75
CA GLU A 190 14.38 -10.72 -0.14
C GLU A 190 15.57 -10.70 -1.11
N ALA A 191 15.31 -10.84 -2.42
CA ALA A 191 16.33 -10.79 -3.47
C ALA A 191 16.50 -9.39 -4.09
N LEU A 192 15.67 -8.41 -3.75
CA LEU A 192 15.80 -7.04 -4.26
C LEU A 192 17.00 -6.32 -3.65
N SER A 193 17.62 -5.47 -4.45
CA SER A 193 18.64 -4.55 -3.96
C SER A 193 17.99 -3.41 -3.17
N ASP A 194 18.72 -2.89 -2.18
CA ASP A 194 18.23 -1.86 -1.24
C ASP A 194 17.79 -0.55 -1.92
N ASP A 195 18.24 -0.30 -3.14
CA ASP A 195 17.94 0.90 -3.93
C ASP A 195 16.64 0.78 -4.74
N VAL A 196 16.04 -0.41 -4.84
CA VAL A 196 14.75 -0.62 -5.50
C VAL A 196 13.61 -0.31 -4.52
N GLU A 197 12.77 0.64 -4.90
CA GLU A 197 11.63 1.09 -4.09
C GLU A 197 10.43 0.15 -4.17
N GLU A 198 10.17 -0.40 -5.36
CA GLU A 198 9.00 -1.22 -5.63
C GLU A 198 9.21 -2.10 -6.87
N ILE A 199 8.52 -3.25 -6.90
CA ILE A 199 8.49 -4.12 -8.07
C ILE A 199 7.27 -3.83 -8.93
N LEU A 200 7.43 -4.01 -10.24
CA LEU A 200 6.35 -3.97 -11.22
C LEU A 200 5.91 -5.38 -11.60
N LEU A 201 4.60 -5.52 -11.79
CA LEU A 201 3.92 -6.75 -12.18
C LEU A 201 3.61 -6.69 -13.67
N MET A 202 4.32 -7.51 -14.45
CA MET A 202 4.21 -7.53 -15.91
C MET A 202 3.83 -8.92 -16.39
N ASP A 203 2.92 -8.99 -17.37
CA ASP A 203 2.65 -10.22 -18.09
C ASP A 203 3.82 -10.51 -19.05
N PRO A 204 4.54 -11.63 -18.90
CA PRO A 204 5.70 -11.95 -19.73
C PRO A 204 5.33 -12.25 -21.20
N LYS A 205 4.07 -12.55 -21.51
CA LYS A 205 3.62 -12.83 -22.89
C LYS A 205 3.26 -11.56 -23.63
N THR A 206 2.48 -10.69 -23.00
CA THR A 206 1.98 -9.45 -23.63
C THR A 206 2.88 -8.25 -23.37
N LEU A 207 3.80 -8.36 -22.41
CA LEU A 207 4.68 -7.29 -21.94
C LEU A 207 3.94 -6.07 -21.37
N LYS A 208 2.64 -6.23 -21.07
CA LYS A 208 1.83 -5.24 -20.38
C LYS A 208 2.20 -5.19 -18.90
N ILE A 209 2.47 -3.98 -18.41
CA ILE A 209 2.76 -3.68 -17.01
C ILE A 209 1.46 -3.21 -16.36
N TYR A 210 0.97 -3.99 -15.40
CA TYR A 210 -0.34 -3.75 -14.81
C TYR A 210 -0.27 -2.77 -13.64
N GLU A 211 0.54 -3.10 -12.64
CA GLU A 211 0.68 -2.32 -11.42
C GLU A 211 1.97 -2.71 -10.68
N GLY A 212 2.26 -2.09 -9.55
CA GLY A 212 3.27 -2.58 -8.62
C GLY A 212 2.73 -3.58 -7.61
N SER A 213 3.60 -4.18 -6.82
CA SER A 213 3.17 -5.12 -5.77
C SER A 213 2.36 -4.44 -4.65
N GLN A 214 2.60 -3.15 -4.38
CA GLN A 214 1.82 -2.36 -3.41
C GLN A 214 1.30 -1.02 -3.97
N THR A 215 1.44 -0.77 -5.27
CA THR A 215 1.09 0.50 -5.93
C THR A 215 0.33 0.26 -7.23
N ASN A 216 -0.41 1.26 -7.68
CA ASN A 216 -0.77 1.36 -9.10
C ASN A 216 0.40 1.96 -9.89
N PHE A 217 0.47 1.68 -11.20
CA PHE A 217 1.53 2.15 -12.09
C PHE A 217 0.96 2.98 -13.24
N TYR A 218 1.73 3.96 -13.69
CA TYR A 218 1.34 4.91 -14.72
C TYR A 218 2.54 5.23 -15.59
N ALA A 219 2.34 5.24 -16.90
CA ALA A 219 3.26 5.86 -17.85
C ALA A 219 2.64 7.16 -18.38
N ILE A 220 3.48 8.14 -18.69
CA ILE A 220 3.10 9.35 -19.42
C ILE A 220 3.73 9.24 -20.80
N GLN A 221 2.90 9.35 -21.82
CA GLN A 221 3.32 9.34 -23.22
C GLN A 221 2.46 10.33 -24.00
N ASP A 222 3.11 11.23 -24.75
CA ASP A 222 2.43 12.25 -25.57
C ASP A 222 1.44 13.10 -24.75
N ASP A 223 1.84 13.47 -23.52
CA ASP A 223 1.01 14.18 -22.53
C ASP A 223 -0.29 13.47 -22.14
N LYS A 224 -0.33 12.14 -22.27
CA LYS A 224 -1.44 11.29 -21.82
C LYS A 224 -0.99 10.32 -20.75
N ILE A 225 -1.83 10.11 -19.75
CA ILE A 225 -1.59 9.14 -18.69
C ILE A 225 -2.11 7.78 -19.11
N HIS A 226 -1.26 6.76 -19.13
CA HIS A 226 -1.62 5.36 -19.37
C HIS A 226 -1.56 4.57 -18.07
N THR A 227 -2.63 3.86 -17.74
CA THR A 227 -2.69 2.97 -16.57
C THR A 227 -3.64 1.81 -16.83
N ALA A 228 -3.36 0.65 -16.25
CA ALA A 228 -4.26 -0.50 -16.37
C ALA A 228 -5.65 -0.19 -15.80
N ASP A 229 -6.67 -0.80 -16.40
CA ASP A 229 -8.04 -0.73 -15.90
C ASP A 229 -8.42 -1.96 -15.09
N GLU A 230 -8.20 -3.13 -15.69
CA GLU A 230 -8.55 -4.42 -15.13
C GLU A 230 -7.30 -5.18 -14.65
N GLY A 231 -7.50 -6.23 -13.86
CA GLY A 231 -6.42 -7.09 -13.36
C GLY A 231 -5.52 -6.44 -12.31
N ILE A 232 -5.91 -5.27 -11.81
CA ILE A 232 -5.20 -4.48 -10.80
C ILE A 232 -6.08 -4.18 -9.60
N LEU A 233 -5.46 -3.69 -8.52
CA LEU A 233 -6.22 -3.20 -7.39
C LEU A 233 -6.69 -1.76 -7.62
N ASN A 234 -7.98 -1.50 -7.41
CA ASN A 234 -8.56 -0.15 -7.41
C ASN A 234 -8.12 0.66 -6.17
N GLY A 235 -6.95 1.30 -6.27
CA GLY A 235 -6.34 2.13 -5.22
C GLY A 235 -7.07 3.45 -4.96
N THR A 236 -7.08 3.93 -3.71
CA THR A 236 -7.78 5.18 -3.34
C THR A 236 -7.15 6.40 -4.01
N VAL A 237 -5.82 6.46 -4.05
CA VAL A 237 -5.09 7.53 -4.75
C VAL A 237 -5.29 7.43 -6.27
N ARG A 238 -5.40 6.22 -6.84
CA ARG A 238 -5.76 6.03 -8.25
C ARG A 238 -7.12 6.66 -8.56
N SER A 239 -8.13 6.38 -7.75
CA SER A 239 -9.46 6.97 -7.93
C SER A 239 -9.41 8.50 -7.93
N LEU A 240 -8.66 9.10 -6.98
CA LEU A 240 -8.47 10.54 -6.93
C LEU A 240 -7.75 11.08 -8.17
N ILE A 241 -6.69 10.43 -8.63
CA ILE A 241 -5.96 10.83 -9.84
C ILE A 241 -6.90 10.85 -11.05
N LEU A 242 -7.66 9.78 -11.28
CA LEU A 242 -8.56 9.68 -12.44
C LEU A 242 -9.68 10.73 -12.38
N GLU A 243 -10.24 10.99 -11.20
CA GLU A 243 -11.25 12.03 -11.00
C GLU A 243 -10.70 13.43 -11.31
N GLU A 244 -9.51 13.76 -10.78
CA GLU A 244 -8.89 15.06 -11.06
C GLU A 244 -8.45 15.16 -12.52
N CYS A 245 -8.03 14.06 -13.15
CA CYS A 245 -7.74 14.06 -14.59
C CYS A 245 -8.99 14.40 -15.40
N GLN A 246 -10.11 13.72 -15.12
CA GLN A 246 -11.38 13.98 -15.78
C GLN A 246 -11.84 15.44 -15.58
N LYS A 247 -11.83 15.91 -14.32
CA LYS A 247 -12.24 17.27 -13.95
C LYS A 247 -11.40 18.36 -14.61
N HIS A 248 -10.09 18.14 -14.75
CA HIS A 248 -9.16 19.09 -15.34
C HIS A 248 -8.88 18.85 -16.83
N SER A 249 -9.65 17.98 -17.47
CA SER A 249 -9.49 17.60 -18.88
C SER A 249 -8.06 17.14 -19.22
N ILE A 250 -7.40 16.46 -18.28
CA ILE A 250 -6.13 15.79 -18.50
C ILE A 250 -6.40 14.47 -19.21
N PRO A 251 -5.85 14.23 -20.41
CA PRO A 251 -6.08 12.99 -21.14
C PRO A 251 -5.52 11.78 -20.39
N PHE A 252 -6.30 10.72 -20.30
CA PHE A 252 -5.83 9.43 -19.81
C PHE A 252 -6.43 8.28 -20.62
N VAL A 253 -5.70 7.16 -20.64
CA VAL A 253 -6.06 5.92 -21.31
C VAL A 253 -6.06 4.81 -20.26
N LEU A 254 -7.19 4.13 -20.15
CA LEU A 254 -7.38 2.98 -19.26
C LEU A 254 -6.86 1.70 -19.92
N GLU A 255 -5.58 1.72 -20.30
CA GLU A 255 -4.86 0.57 -20.83
C GLU A 255 -3.48 0.45 -20.16
N ALA A 256 -3.12 -0.78 -19.80
CA ALA A 256 -1.83 -1.09 -19.21
C ALA A 256 -0.68 -0.70 -20.17
N PRO A 257 0.30 0.11 -19.73
CA PRO A 257 1.45 0.46 -20.55
C PRO A 257 2.28 -0.78 -20.90
N CYS A 258 2.85 -0.83 -22.11
CA CYS A 258 3.62 -1.97 -22.61
C CYS A 258 5.11 -1.70 -22.53
N LEU A 259 5.91 -2.65 -22.05
CA LEU A 259 7.37 -2.52 -21.98
C LEU A 259 7.99 -2.21 -23.36
N THR A 260 7.37 -2.65 -24.46
CA THR A 260 7.86 -2.35 -25.81
C THR A 260 7.83 -0.86 -26.17
N SER A 261 7.01 -0.05 -25.48
CA SER A 261 6.96 1.40 -25.65
C SER A 261 7.71 2.18 -24.56
N ILE A 262 8.49 1.51 -23.70
CA ILE A 262 9.18 2.17 -22.58
C ILE A 262 10.09 3.33 -23.02
N ALA A 263 10.70 3.23 -24.21
CA ALA A 263 11.57 4.25 -24.78
C ALA A 263 10.82 5.50 -25.28
N SER A 264 9.49 5.42 -25.45
CA SER A 264 8.66 6.55 -25.85
C SER A 264 7.92 7.21 -24.69
N TRP A 265 8.12 6.74 -23.44
CA TRP A 265 7.50 7.40 -22.29
C TRP A 265 8.28 8.64 -21.89
N ASP A 266 7.56 9.74 -21.70
CA ASP A 266 8.13 11.01 -21.22
C ASP A 266 8.46 10.91 -19.72
N ALA A 267 7.60 10.22 -18.97
CA ALA A 267 7.77 9.97 -17.54
C ALA A 267 6.97 8.76 -17.09
N CYS A 268 7.21 8.30 -15.87
CA CYS A 268 6.34 7.33 -15.22
C CYS A 268 6.27 7.60 -13.71
N PHE A 269 5.23 7.06 -13.08
CA PHE A 269 5.02 7.22 -11.66
C PHE A 269 4.24 6.05 -11.07
N ILE A 270 4.28 5.93 -9.75
CA ILE A 270 3.46 4.99 -8.98
C ILE A 270 2.56 5.73 -8.02
N SER A 271 1.44 5.12 -7.66
CA SER A 271 0.56 5.67 -6.63
C SER A 271 0.17 4.66 -5.55
N SER A 272 0.06 5.12 -4.31
CA SER A 272 -0.47 4.36 -3.19
C SER A 272 -0.90 5.28 -2.05
N THR A 273 -1.76 4.81 -1.15
CA THR A 273 -2.21 5.61 -0.01
C THR A 273 -1.06 6.13 0.86
N SER A 274 0.02 5.35 1.03
CA SER A 274 1.17 5.78 1.82
C SER A 274 2.12 6.73 1.09
N ARG A 275 2.30 6.55 -0.23
CA ARG A 275 3.28 7.31 -1.03
C ARG A 275 2.69 8.44 -1.86
N LEU A 276 1.37 8.58 -1.88
CA LEU A 276 0.64 9.49 -2.77
C LEU A 276 1.04 9.24 -4.22
N VAL A 277 1.50 10.26 -4.94
CA VAL A 277 2.03 10.21 -6.30
C VAL A 277 3.55 10.33 -6.22
N LEU A 278 4.24 9.25 -6.58
CA LEU A 278 5.70 9.18 -6.50
C LEU A 278 6.27 8.98 -7.90
N GLY A 279 7.07 9.94 -8.36
CA GLY A 279 7.72 9.86 -9.66
C GLY A 279 8.81 8.83 -9.66
N VAL A 280 9.05 8.27 -10.84
CA VAL A 280 10.03 7.21 -11.04
C VAL A 280 11.13 7.75 -11.93
N ASN A 281 12.37 7.53 -11.52
CA ASN A 281 13.55 8.00 -12.24
C ASN A 281 14.17 6.91 -13.09
N SER A 282 14.04 5.66 -12.65
CA SER A 282 14.53 4.52 -13.42
C SER A 282 13.65 3.30 -13.24
N ILE A 283 13.50 2.54 -14.31
CA ILE A 283 12.94 1.19 -14.31
C ILE A 283 14.03 0.24 -14.79
N GLU A 284 14.29 -0.80 -14.03
CA GLU A 284 15.08 -1.95 -14.47
C GLU A 284 14.16 -3.06 -14.96
N TYR A 285 14.45 -3.60 -16.14
CA TYR A 285 13.66 -4.68 -16.74
C TYR A 285 14.56 -5.79 -17.30
N PRO A 286 14.09 -7.05 -17.32
CA PRO A 286 14.89 -8.16 -17.80
C PRO A 286 15.07 -8.07 -19.32
N GLN A 287 16.26 -8.40 -19.79
CA GLN A 287 16.48 -8.60 -21.23
C GLN A 287 15.70 -9.83 -21.70
N MET A 288 14.77 -9.65 -22.64
CA MET A 288 13.80 -10.68 -23.03
C MET A 288 14.38 -11.82 -23.90
N MET A 289 15.68 -11.79 -24.23
CA MET A 289 16.36 -12.77 -25.09
C MET A 289 17.78 -13.02 -24.58
N SER A 290 17.93 -13.76 -23.48
CA SER A 290 19.25 -14.27 -23.06
C SER A 290 19.25 -15.80 -23.06
N ASP A 291 20.18 -16.39 -23.81
CA ASP A 291 20.47 -17.84 -23.78
C ASP A 291 21.25 -18.25 -22.51
N THR A 292 21.51 -17.30 -21.60
CA THR A 292 22.24 -17.49 -20.34
C THR A 292 21.28 -17.67 -19.17
N GLU A 293 21.66 -18.47 -18.17
CA GLU A 293 20.92 -18.58 -16.91
C GLU A 293 20.92 -17.27 -16.10
N GLU A 294 21.89 -16.38 -16.36
CA GLU A 294 21.99 -15.08 -15.69
C GLU A 294 21.10 -14.03 -16.36
N VAL A 295 20.22 -13.41 -15.57
CA VAL A 295 19.31 -12.35 -16.03
C VAL A 295 20.08 -11.04 -16.16
N LYS A 296 20.21 -10.53 -17.38
CA LYS A 296 20.70 -9.17 -17.62
C LYS A 296 19.57 -8.16 -17.40
N TRP A 297 19.84 -7.15 -16.59
CA TRP A 297 18.93 -6.03 -16.34
C TRP A 297 19.27 -4.84 -17.23
N LEU A 298 18.25 -4.30 -17.88
CA LEU A 298 18.35 -3.09 -18.72
C LEU A 298 17.71 -1.91 -17.98
N PRO A 299 18.37 -0.75 -17.93
CA PRO A 299 17.78 0.46 -17.38
C PRO A 299 16.93 1.20 -18.42
N ALA A 300 15.91 1.90 -17.95
CA ALA A 300 15.25 3.01 -18.64
C ALA A 300 15.12 4.16 -17.65
N ASP A 301 15.60 5.34 -18.02
CA ASP A 301 15.62 6.54 -17.17
C ASP A 301 14.53 7.53 -17.58
N PHE A 302 13.99 8.26 -16.62
CA PHE A 302 12.87 9.18 -16.81
C PHE A 302 13.05 10.49 -16.03
N ASP A 303 12.39 11.54 -16.49
CA ASP A 303 12.27 12.79 -15.73
C ASP A 303 11.16 12.68 -14.68
N ALA A 304 11.56 12.50 -13.41
CA ALA A 304 10.62 12.44 -12.30
C ALA A 304 9.96 13.79 -11.96
N ASN A 305 10.32 14.88 -12.64
CA ASN A 305 9.70 16.21 -12.53
C ASN A 305 9.08 16.66 -13.86
N PHE A 306 8.66 15.71 -14.69
CA PHE A 306 7.92 16.02 -15.90
C PHE A 306 6.66 16.84 -15.58
N HIS A 307 6.41 17.88 -16.36
CA HIS A 307 5.41 18.91 -16.03
C HIS A 307 3.99 18.34 -15.77
N LEU A 308 3.57 17.32 -16.51
CA LEU A 308 2.27 16.68 -16.28
C LEU A 308 2.25 15.89 -14.96
N LEU A 309 3.35 15.23 -14.60
CA LEU A 309 3.48 14.53 -13.32
C LEU A 309 3.43 15.51 -12.15
N ASP A 310 4.10 16.65 -12.25
CA ASP A 310 4.05 17.70 -11.23
C ASP A 310 2.64 18.26 -11.07
N ARG A 311 1.94 18.51 -12.18
CA ARG A 311 0.53 18.91 -12.16
C ARG A 311 -0.36 17.88 -11.44
N ILE A 312 -0.14 16.58 -11.66
CA ILE A 312 -0.89 15.52 -10.97
C ILE A 312 -0.57 15.50 -9.46
N ARG A 313 0.69 15.70 -9.07
CA ARG A 313 1.06 15.81 -7.65
C ARG A 313 0.36 16.97 -6.97
N GLU A 314 0.35 18.14 -7.58
CA GLU A 314 -0.31 19.34 -7.04
C GLU A 314 -1.82 19.12 -6.85
N LEU A 315 -2.49 18.55 -7.85
CA LEU A 315 -3.93 18.24 -7.79
C LEU A 315 -4.24 17.25 -6.66
N VAL A 316 -3.48 16.15 -6.56
CA VAL A 316 -3.64 15.16 -5.50
C VAL A 316 -3.39 15.76 -4.12
N GLN A 317 -2.32 16.55 -3.96
CA GLN A 317 -2.00 17.21 -2.69
C GLN A 317 -3.10 18.17 -2.24
N THR A 318 -3.67 18.94 -3.17
CA THR A 318 -4.71 19.93 -2.88
C THR A 318 -6.03 19.28 -2.44
N GLN A 319 -6.41 18.16 -3.06
CA GLN A 319 -7.66 17.46 -2.76
C GLN A 319 -7.56 16.47 -1.60
N PHE A 320 -6.36 16.21 -1.12
CA PHE A 320 -6.12 15.19 -0.11
C PHE A 320 -6.91 15.43 1.18
N ALA A 321 -6.97 16.68 1.64
CA ALA A 321 -7.68 17.05 2.87
C ALA A 321 -9.21 17.04 2.72
N SER A 322 -9.76 17.36 1.54
CA SER A 322 -11.20 17.46 1.32
C SER A 322 -11.90 16.09 1.33
N LYS A 323 -11.19 15.02 0.96
CA LYS A 323 -11.69 13.63 0.97
C LYS A 323 -11.38 12.84 2.24
N SER A 324 -11.02 13.53 3.32
CA SER A 324 -10.59 12.89 4.56
C SER A 324 -11.68 12.92 5.63
N THR A 325 -11.97 11.76 6.22
CA THR A 325 -13.04 11.59 7.22
C THR A 325 -12.45 11.61 8.64
N PRO A 326 -13.01 12.37 9.59
CA PRO A 326 -12.58 12.32 10.99
C PRO A 326 -12.94 10.96 11.62
N ILE A 327 -11.93 10.23 12.08
CA ILE A 327 -12.12 8.90 12.71
C ILE A 327 -11.66 8.92 14.16
N PHE A 328 -10.56 9.62 14.44
CA PHE A 328 -10.06 9.85 15.79
C PHE A 328 -10.63 11.17 16.32
N ALA A 329 -10.73 11.31 17.64
CA ALA A 329 -11.06 12.61 18.22
C ALA A 329 -9.82 13.50 18.15
N SER A 330 -9.99 14.79 17.85
CA SER A 330 -8.85 15.73 17.88
C SER A 330 -8.23 15.83 19.28
N THR A 331 -9.03 15.60 20.32
CA THR A 331 -8.59 15.54 21.72
C THR A 331 -7.70 14.36 22.03
N ASP A 332 -7.73 13.28 21.22
CA ASP A 332 -6.85 12.11 21.41
C ASP A 332 -5.36 12.47 21.20
N PHE A 333 -5.07 13.66 20.65
CA PHE A 333 -3.73 14.14 20.33
C PHE A 333 -3.36 15.44 21.05
N ALA A 334 -4.17 15.89 22.02
CA ALA A 334 -3.83 17.05 22.85
C ALA A 334 -2.65 16.70 23.78
N PRO A 335 -1.71 17.63 24.03
CA PRO A 335 -0.70 17.44 25.07
C PRO A 335 -1.41 17.13 26.41
N LEU A 336 -0.89 16.16 27.17
CA LEU A 336 -1.39 15.82 28.50
C LEU A 336 -1.25 16.97 29.49
#